data_AF-A0A353CR20-F1
#
_entry.id   AF-A0A353CR20-F1
#
_cell.length_a   1.000
_cell.length_b   1.000
_cell.length_c   1.000
_cell.angle_alpha   90.00
_cell.angle_beta   90.00
_cell.angle_gamma   90.00
#
_symmetry.space_group_name_H-M   'P 1'
#
loop_
_entity.id
_entity.type
_entity.pdbx_description
1 polymer ?
#
loop_
_entity_poly.entity_id
_entity_poly.type
_entity_poly.pdbx_seq_one_letter_code
_entity_poly.pdbx_strand_id
1 'polypeptide(L)'
;MPIQLDEVEARVLGSLAEKALTVREQYPLTFNSLLAACNQKTSREPVMNLDLDAMGRAVQSLIDKGLAERVQAPGDRVPKFRHRISVLLGTDDPKITGAFIVLLLRGPQTPGEIKGRTERLCQFAGTAEVEGLLQELAARPEPMVARLPRQAGQKETRFAHLFSGAPVDGGDSAPA
;
A
#
# COMPACT_ATOMS: atom_id res chain seq x y z
N MET A 1 0.72 7.33 19.23
CA MET A 1 -0.53 6.85 18.60
C MET A 1 -0.12 6.07 17.35
N PRO A 2 -0.63 4.86 17.11
CA PRO A 2 -0.26 4.09 15.92
C PRO A 2 -0.59 4.89 14.67
N ILE A 3 0.26 4.84 13.65
CA ILE A 3 0.01 5.53 12.39
C ILE A 3 -1.25 4.92 11.75
N GLN A 4 -2.18 5.78 11.36
CA GLN A 4 -3.41 5.42 10.65
C GLN A 4 -3.45 6.19 9.34
N LEU A 5 -3.80 5.49 8.26
CA LEU A 5 -3.90 6.00 6.90
C LEU A 5 -5.36 6.01 6.47
N ASP A 6 -5.84 7.10 5.91
CA ASP A 6 -7.06 7.03 5.10
C ASP A 6 -6.81 6.33 3.76
N GLU A 7 -7.87 6.09 2.99
CA GLU A 7 -7.79 5.39 1.71
C GLU A 7 -6.92 6.13 0.67
N VAL A 8 -6.93 7.47 0.69
CA VAL A 8 -6.18 8.31 -0.24
C VAL A 8 -4.71 8.32 0.15
N GLU A 9 -4.39 8.39 1.43
CA GLU A 9 -3.04 8.28 1.96
C GLU A 9 -2.43 6.91 1.66
N ALA A 10 -3.17 5.82 1.87
CA ALA A 10 -2.75 4.47 1.50
C ALA A 10 -2.47 4.37 0.00
N ARG A 11 -3.36 4.94 -0.84
CA ARG A 11 -3.18 5.02 -2.29
C ARG A 11 -1.91 5.77 -2.69
N VAL A 12 -1.69 6.95 -2.11
CA VAL A 12 -0.55 7.82 -2.43
C VAL A 12 0.77 7.15 -1.99
N LEU A 13 0.83 6.64 -0.76
CA LEU A 13 2.02 5.97 -0.23
C LEU A 13 2.36 4.71 -1.02
N GLY A 14 1.36 3.86 -1.29
CA GLY A 14 1.52 2.66 -2.11
C GLY A 14 1.98 2.99 -3.53
N SER A 15 1.46 4.07 -4.12
CA SER A 15 1.85 4.49 -5.49
C SER A 15 3.28 5.00 -5.55
N LEU A 16 3.72 5.79 -4.56
CA LEU A 16 5.12 6.20 -4.46
C LEU A 16 6.06 5.00 -4.31
N ALA A 17 5.73 4.07 -3.41
CA ALA A 17 6.53 2.88 -3.14
C ALA A 17 6.59 1.91 -4.35
N GLU A 18 5.47 1.71 -5.04
CA GLU A 18 5.43 0.91 -6.28
C GLU A 18 6.34 1.53 -7.36
N LYS A 19 6.26 2.84 -7.59
CA LYS A 19 7.06 3.50 -8.64
C LYS A 19 8.53 3.60 -8.29
N ALA A 20 8.88 3.69 -7.01
CA ALA A 20 10.28 3.60 -6.56
C ALA A 20 10.94 2.27 -6.93
N LEU A 21 10.16 1.18 -7.07
CA LEU A 21 10.68 -0.13 -7.46
C LEU A 21 10.57 -0.39 -8.96
N THR A 22 9.46 0.02 -9.58
CA THR A 22 9.10 -0.36 -10.96
C THR A 22 9.51 0.65 -12.03
N VAL A 23 9.75 1.91 -11.66
CA VAL A 23 10.04 3.03 -12.59
C VAL A 23 11.09 3.95 -11.94
N ARG A 24 12.26 3.38 -11.63
CA ARG A 24 13.32 4.02 -10.82
C ARG A 24 13.83 5.32 -11.44
N GLU A 25 13.90 5.37 -12.75
CA GLU A 25 14.39 6.51 -13.52
C GLU A 25 13.48 7.74 -13.45
N GLN A 26 12.20 7.56 -13.11
CA GLN A 26 11.24 8.67 -12.94
C GLN A 26 11.07 9.08 -11.47
N TYR A 27 11.70 8.36 -10.54
CA TYR A 27 11.59 8.59 -9.11
C TYR A 27 12.71 9.52 -8.61
N PRO A 28 12.45 10.47 -7.67
CA PRO A 28 11.16 10.77 -7.02
C PRO A 28 10.14 11.42 -7.95
N LEU A 29 8.85 11.20 -7.70
CA LEU A 29 7.77 11.59 -8.61
C LEU A 29 7.40 13.06 -8.46
N THR A 30 7.09 13.74 -9.57
CA THR A 30 6.39 15.03 -9.51
C THR A 30 4.95 14.84 -9.04
N PHE A 31 4.29 15.92 -8.61
CA PHE A 31 2.88 15.90 -8.19
C PHE A 31 1.97 15.30 -9.28
N ASN A 32 2.12 15.72 -10.54
CA ASN A 32 1.31 15.22 -11.65
C ASN A 32 1.58 13.74 -11.97
N SER A 33 2.85 13.31 -11.92
CA SER A 33 3.20 11.90 -12.10
C SER A 33 2.61 11.02 -11.00
N LEU A 34 2.56 11.53 -9.77
CA LEU A 34 1.93 10.85 -8.64
C LEU A 34 0.40 10.76 -8.79
N LEU A 35 -0.26 11.83 -9.25
CA LEU A 35 -1.70 11.81 -9.53
C LEU A 35 -2.04 10.74 -10.57
N ALA A 36 -1.29 10.71 -11.66
CA ALA A 36 -1.44 9.72 -12.72
C ALA A 36 -1.22 8.29 -12.19
N ALA A 37 -0.27 8.09 -11.26
CA ALA A 37 -0.03 6.80 -10.61
C ALA A 37 -1.18 6.39 -9.67
N CYS A 38 -1.78 7.33 -8.94
CA CYS A 38 -2.89 7.04 -8.03
C CYS A 38 -4.18 6.66 -8.79
N ASN A 39 -4.40 7.27 -9.96
CA ASN A 39 -5.59 7.08 -10.80
C ASN A 39 -5.41 6.03 -11.90
N GLN A 40 -4.41 5.14 -11.81
CA GLN A 40 -4.23 4.05 -12.78
C GLN A 40 -5.43 3.09 -12.77
N LYS A 41 -5.84 2.62 -13.96
CA LYS A 41 -6.93 1.64 -14.11
C LYS A 41 -6.49 0.21 -13.77
N THR A 42 -5.19 -0.05 -13.80
CA THR A 42 -4.58 -1.34 -13.49
C THR A 42 -3.84 -1.23 -12.17
N SER A 43 -3.73 -2.35 -11.47
CA SER A 43 -3.07 -2.41 -10.17
C SER A 43 -3.67 -1.52 -9.08
N ARG A 44 -4.95 -1.15 -9.21
CA ARG A 44 -5.69 -0.35 -8.23
C ARG A 44 -7.05 -0.99 -7.98
N GLU A 45 -7.33 -1.33 -6.72
CA GLU A 45 -8.64 -1.82 -6.28
C GLU A 45 -8.99 -1.08 -4.98
N PRO A 46 -9.98 -0.17 -4.97
CA PRO A 46 -10.78 0.30 -6.12
C PRO A 46 -10.00 1.23 -7.06
N VAL A 47 -10.43 1.34 -8.31
CA VAL A 47 -9.94 2.41 -9.19
C VAL A 47 -10.45 3.76 -8.64
N MET A 48 -9.55 4.71 -8.43
CA MET A 48 -9.89 6.05 -7.92
C MET A 48 -9.76 7.09 -9.03
N ASN A 49 -10.46 8.21 -8.86
CA ASN A 49 -10.28 9.41 -9.66
C ASN A 49 -10.07 10.60 -8.72
N LEU A 50 -8.87 10.66 -8.13
CA LEU A 50 -8.49 11.74 -7.21
C LEU A 50 -8.33 13.05 -7.97
N ASP A 51 -8.75 14.15 -7.36
CA ASP A 51 -8.43 15.51 -7.79
C ASP A 51 -7.14 16.02 -7.13
N LEU A 52 -6.69 17.21 -7.54
CA LEU A 52 -5.47 17.83 -7.04
C LEU A 52 -5.57 18.16 -5.54
N ASP A 53 -6.75 18.51 -5.06
CA ASP A 53 -6.96 18.95 -3.68
C ASP A 53 -6.91 17.76 -2.72
N ALA A 54 -7.59 16.65 -3.04
CA ALA A 54 -7.55 15.42 -2.28
C ALA A 54 -6.12 14.84 -2.24
N MET A 55 -5.43 14.82 -3.38
CA MET A 55 -4.05 14.36 -3.42
C MET A 55 -3.11 15.30 -2.64
N GLY A 56 -3.31 16.62 -2.73
CA GLY A 56 -2.53 17.61 -2.00
C GLY A 56 -2.64 17.43 -0.49
N ARG A 57 -3.87 17.25 0.02
CA ARG A 57 -4.12 16.97 1.45
C ARG A 57 -3.45 15.66 1.90
N ALA A 58 -3.59 14.59 1.12
CA ALA A 58 -2.99 13.29 1.46
C ALA A 58 -1.45 13.33 1.46
N VAL A 59 -0.84 13.98 0.46
CA VAL A 59 0.63 14.16 0.41
C VAL A 59 1.13 14.95 1.61
N GLN A 60 0.46 16.05 1.95
CA GLN A 60 0.85 16.86 3.12
C GLN A 60 0.73 16.06 4.42
N SER A 61 -0.39 15.36 4.62
CA SER A 61 -0.59 14.53 5.80
C SER A 61 0.44 13.39 5.90
N LEU A 62 0.81 12.75 4.79
CA LEU A 62 1.89 11.75 4.77
C LEU A 62 3.26 12.34 5.13
N ILE A 63 3.54 13.60 4.72
CA ILE A 63 4.77 14.30 5.13
C ILE A 63 4.75 14.56 6.63
N ASP A 64 3.62 15.04 7.17
CA ASP A 64 3.47 15.32 8.61
C ASP A 64 3.59 14.04 9.45
N LYS A 65 3.12 12.90 8.91
CA LYS A 65 3.30 11.54 9.50
C LYS A 65 4.72 10.98 9.31
N GLY A 66 5.60 11.66 8.58
CA GLY A 66 6.96 11.21 8.28
C GLY A 66 7.05 10.05 7.28
N LEU A 67 5.96 9.77 6.55
CA LEU A 67 5.84 8.67 5.59
C LEU A 67 6.09 9.07 4.14
N ALA A 68 6.14 10.36 3.86
CA ALA A 68 6.57 10.92 2.59
C ALA A 68 7.50 12.11 2.84
N GLU A 69 8.23 12.51 1.81
CA GLU A 69 9.12 13.66 1.86
C GLU A 69 9.09 14.41 0.54
N ARG A 70 9.05 15.74 0.62
CA ARG A 70 9.23 16.64 -0.51
C ARG A 70 10.71 16.86 -0.74
N VAL A 71 11.17 16.56 -1.95
CA VAL A 71 12.55 16.74 -2.41
C VAL A 71 12.56 17.80 -3.50
N GLN A 72 13.46 18.78 -3.37
CA GLN A 72 13.70 19.78 -4.40
C GLN A 72 15.19 20.13 -4.39
N ALA A 73 15.95 19.62 -5.36
CA ALA A 73 17.35 19.94 -5.49
C ALA A 73 17.54 21.34 -6.10
N PRO A 74 18.66 22.02 -5.85
CA PRO A 74 18.99 23.26 -6.56
C PRO A 74 18.94 23.05 -8.08
N GLY A 75 18.11 23.84 -8.77
CA GLY A 75 17.88 23.72 -10.22
C GLY A 75 16.65 22.90 -10.63
N ASP A 76 16.00 22.18 -9.70
CA ASP A 76 14.72 21.52 -9.98
C ASP A 76 13.62 22.56 -10.20
N ARG A 77 12.97 22.50 -11.36
CA ARG A 77 11.85 23.39 -11.73
C ARG A 77 10.60 23.13 -10.89
N VAL A 78 10.39 21.89 -10.46
CA VAL A 78 9.21 21.46 -9.69
C VAL A 78 9.61 20.55 -8.54
N PRO A 79 8.92 20.61 -7.39
CA PRO A 79 9.11 19.67 -6.31
C PRO A 79 8.77 18.24 -6.72
N LYS A 80 9.48 17.29 -6.12
CA LYS A 80 9.25 15.86 -6.24
C LYS A 80 8.96 15.27 -4.87
N PHE A 81 8.38 14.07 -4.85
CA PHE A 81 7.96 13.38 -3.64
C PHE A 81 8.54 11.98 -3.60
N ARG A 82 9.05 11.60 -2.42
CA ARG A 82 9.57 10.25 -2.13
C ARG A 82 8.81 9.63 -0.95
N HIS A 83 8.60 8.31 -0.98
CA HIS A 83 8.05 7.58 0.17
C HIS A 83 9.12 7.32 1.23
N ARG A 84 8.66 7.10 2.46
CA ARG A 84 9.42 6.57 3.60
C ARG A 84 8.67 5.39 4.20
N ILE A 85 8.20 4.47 3.35
CA ILE A 85 7.33 3.35 3.76
C ILE A 85 7.96 2.47 4.85
N SER A 86 9.29 2.38 4.96
CA SER A 86 9.95 1.65 6.04
C SER A 86 9.73 2.26 7.42
N VAL A 87 9.38 3.55 7.51
CA VAL A 87 8.91 4.16 8.77
C VAL A 87 7.56 3.55 9.20
N LEU A 88 6.66 3.28 8.25
CA LEU A 88 5.40 2.59 8.51
C LEU A 88 5.62 1.13 8.88
N LEU A 89 6.53 0.45 8.17
CA LEU A 89 6.71 -1.01 8.26
C LEU A 89 7.71 -1.44 9.35
N GLY A 90 8.53 -0.52 9.86
CA GLY A 90 9.64 -0.80 10.76
C GLY A 90 10.76 -1.63 10.14
N THR A 91 10.81 -1.73 8.80
CA THR A 91 11.78 -2.56 8.07
C THR A 91 11.88 -2.12 6.61
N ASP A 92 13.04 -2.35 5.99
CA ASP A 92 13.30 -2.20 4.55
C ASP A 92 13.29 -3.55 3.82
N ASP A 93 12.81 -4.63 4.46
CA ASP A 93 12.72 -5.96 3.84
C ASP A 93 11.90 -5.88 2.53
N PRO A 94 12.47 -6.31 1.37
CA PRO A 94 11.80 -6.21 0.09
C PRO A 94 10.52 -7.04 -0.04
N LYS A 95 10.44 -8.19 0.65
CA LYS A 95 9.26 -9.08 0.62
C LYS A 95 8.12 -8.46 1.42
N ILE A 96 8.42 -7.95 2.61
CA ILE A 96 7.44 -7.20 3.42
C ILE A 96 6.98 -5.96 2.64
N THR A 97 7.91 -5.16 2.12
CA THR A 97 7.58 -3.96 1.35
C THR A 97 6.72 -4.28 0.12
N GLY A 98 7.09 -5.31 -0.65
CA GLY A 98 6.33 -5.75 -1.82
C GLY A 98 4.92 -6.19 -1.48
N ALA A 99 4.74 -6.99 -0.43
CA ALA A 99 3.42 -7.43 0.03
C ALA A 99 2.55 -6.22 0.45
N PHE A 100 3.10 -5.27 1.20
CA PHE A 100 2.37 -4.08 1.63
C PHE A 100 2.03 -3.13 0.48
N ILE A 101 2.89 -2.98 -0.54
CA ILE A 101 2.53 -2.24 -1.76
C ILE A 101 1.26 -2.83 -2.39
N VAL A 102 1.18 -4.16 -2.51
CA VAL A 102 -0.01 -4.82 -3.07
C VAL A 102 -1.23 -4.61 -2.18
N LEU A 103 -1.11 -4.79 -0.87
CA LEU A 103 -2.23 -4.64 0.07
C LEU A 103 -2.74 -3.19 0.13
N LEU A 104 -1.86 -2.19 0.13
CA LEU A 104 -2.25 -0.76 0.13
C LEU A 104 -2.95 -0.35 -1.17
N LEU A 105 -2.55 -0.93 -2.30
CA LEU A 105 -3.08 -0.55 -3.61
C LEU A 105 -4.31 -1.34 -4.04
N ARG A 106 -4.51 -2.53 -3.45
CA ARG A 106 -5.53 -3.48 -3.91
C ARG A 106 -6.37 -4.11 -2.79
N GLY A 107 -6.25 -3.61 -1.56
CA GLY A 107 -7.02 -4.10 -0.42
C GLY A 107 -6.70 -5.56 -0.06
N PRO A 108 -7.67 -6.34 0.46
CA PRO A 108 -7.43 -7.69 0.92
C PRO A 108 -7.15 -8.72 -0.18
N GLN A 109 -6.10 -9.52 -0.02
CA GLN A 109 -5.57 -10.41 -1.07
C GLN A 109 -5.26 -11.80 -0.53
N THR A 110 -5.35 -12.82 -1.38
CA THR A 110 -4.85 -14.17 -1.06
C THR A 110 -3.32 -14.23 -1.19
N PRO A 111 -2.63 -15.18 -0.51
CA PRO A 111 -1.19 -15.37 -0.69
C PRO A 111 -0.79 -15.63 -2.15
N GLY A 112 -1.63 -16.32 -2.91
CA GLY A 112 -1.40 -16.58 -4.34
C GLY A 112 -1.50 -15.31 -5.18
N GLU A 113 -2.49 -14.46 -4.91
CA GLU A 113 -2.62 -13.15 -5.56
C GLU A 113 -1.42 -12.26 -5.25
N ILE A 114 -0.99 -12.18 -3.97
CA ILE A 114 0.18 -11.39 -3.57
C ILE A 114 1.42 -11.87 -4.31
N LYS A 115 1.71 -13.18 -4.30
CA LYS A 115 2.88 -13.75 -4.99
C LYS A 115 2.97 -13.27 -6.45
N GLY A 116 1.88 -13.43 -7.21
CA GLY A 116 1.84 -13.03 -8.62
C GLY A 116 1.90 -11.51 -8.83
N ARG A 117 1.29 -10.73 -7.93
CA ARG A 117 1.26 -9.25 -8.04
C ARG A 117 2.56 -8.60 -7.58
N THR A 118 3.39 -9.31 -6.81
CA THR A 118 4.70 -8.83 -6.35
C THR A 118 5.85 -9.14 -7.30
N GLU A 119 5.68 -9.88 -8.39
CA GLU A 119 6.79 -10.34 -9.26
C GLU A 119 7.71 -9.22 -9.77
N ARG A 120 7.15 -8.02 -9.99
CA ARG A 120 7.92 -6.82 -10.42
C ARG A 120 8.45 -5.97 -9.25
N LEU A 121 8.12 -6.33 -8.01
CA LEU A 121 8.47 -5.63 -6.78
C LEU A 121 9.55 -6.38 -6.00
N CYS A 122 9.39 -7.69 -5.82
CA CYS A 122 10.29 -8.58 -5.10
C CYS A 122 10.07 -10.05 -5.54
N GLN A 123 10.95 -10.95 -5.10
CA GLN A 123 10.86 -12.37 -5.44
C GLN A 123 10.49 -13.20 -4.20
N PHE A 124 9.44 -14.00 -4.35
CA PHE A 124 9.08 -15.07 -3.41
C PHE A 124 9.37 -16.43 -4.06
N ALA A 125 9.89 -17.38 -3.28
CA ALA A 125 10.14 -18.76 -3.69
C ALA A 125 8.84 -19.50 -4.03
N GLY A 126 7.74 -19.16 -3.36
CA GLY A 126 6.43 -19.75 -3.63
C GLY A 126 5.32 -19.17 -2.75
N THR A 127 4.09 -19.59 -3.02
CA THR A 127 2.90 -19.14 -2.26
C THR A 127 3.01 -19.47 -0.77
N ALA A 128 3.64 -20.59 -0.41
CA ALA A 128 3.87 -20.97 0.98
C ALA A 128 4.77 -19.98 1.74
N GLU A 129 5.74 -19.36 1.07
CA GLU A 129 6.59 -18.34 1.68
C GLU A 129 5.80 -17.05 1.95
N VAL A 130 4.93 -16.65 1.02
CA VAL A 130 4.04 -15.50 1.21
C VAL A 130 3.08 -15.75 2.38
N GLU A 131 2.49 -16.94 2.44
CA GLU A 131 1.58 -17.31 3.54
C GLU A 131 2.30 -17.32 4.90
N GLY A 132 3.48 -17.92 4.98
CA GLY A 132 4.30 -17.91 6.19
C GLY A 132 4.63 -16.49 6.65
N LEU A 133 5.07 -15.63 5.72
CA LEU A 133 5.34 -14.23 6.01
C LEU A 133 4.12 -13.50 6.58
N LEU A 134 2.94 -13.68 5.97
CA LEU A 134 1.71 -13.03 6.43
C LEU A 134 1.24 -13.57 7.79
N GLN A 135 1.44 -14.86 8.06
CA GLN A 135 1.15 -15.45 9.37
C GLN A 135 2.07 -14.89 10.45
N GLU A 136 3.37 -14.76 10.18
CA GLU A 136 4.33 -14.13 11.10
C GLU A 136 3.96 -12.67 11.38
N LEU A 137 3.62 -11.89 10.34
CA LEU A 137 3.20 -10.50 10.47
C LEU A 137 1.89 -10.34 11.26
N ALA A 138 0.97 -11.30 11.14
CA ALA A 138 -0.28 -11.34 11.91
C ALA A 138 -0.08 -11.75 13.37
N ALA A 139 0.96 -12.53 13.67
CA ALA A 139 1.25 -13.05 15.01
C ALA A 139 2.12 -12.10 15.86
N ARG A 140 2.55 -10.96 15.32
CA ARG A 140 3.34 -9.95 16.06
C ARG A 140 2.53 -9.35 17.23
N PRO A 141 3.18 -8.87 18.30
CA PRO A 141 2.51 -8.14 19.37
C PRO A 141 1.74 -6.91 18.86
N GLU A 142 2.28 -6.26 17.82
CA GLU A 142 1.60 -5.25 17.01
C GLU A 142 1.39 -5.84 15.60
N PRO A 143 0.24 -6.48 15.33
CA PRO A 143 -0.03 -7.08 14.03
C PRO A 143 -0.07 -6.01 12.93
N MET A 144 0.55 -6.31 11.79
CA MET A 144 0.53 -5.40 10.64
C MET A 144 -0.49 -5.82 9.59
N VAL A 145 -0.90 -7.08 9.62
CA VAL A 145 -1.93 -7.66 8.75
C VAL A 145 -2.92 -8.48 9.59
N ALA A 146 -4.15 -8.60 9.12
CA ALA A 146 -5.14 -9.51 9.67
C ALA A 146 -5.58 -10.53 8.62
N ARG A 147 -5.76 -11.77 9.09
CA ARG A 147 -6.41 -12.83 8.35
C ARG A 147 -7.93 -12.60 8.38
N LEU A 148 -8.54 -12.41 7.23
CA LEU A 148 -9.99 -12.22 7.14
C LEU A 148 -10.75 -13.55 7.24
N PRO A 149 -11.98 -13.54 7.80
CA PRO A 149 -12.86 -14.70 7.77
C PRO A 149 -13.15 -15.10 6.32
N ARG A 150 -13.31 -16.40 6.10
CA ARG A 150 -13.59 -16.93 4.76
C ARG A 150 -15.00 -16.51 4.36
N GLN A 151 -15.11 -15.86 3.20
CA GLN A 151 -16.42 -15.60 2.59
C GLN A 151 -17.07 -16.91 2.15
N ALA A 152 -18.40 -16.98 2.25
CA ALA A 152 -19.15 -18.16 1.81
C ALA A 152 -18.82 -18.50 0.34
N GLY A 153 -18.36 -19.73 0.09
CA GLY A 153 -17.96 -20.19 -1.25
C GLY A 153 -16.51 -19.92 -1.64
N GLN A 154 -15.75 -19.08 -0.92
CA GLN A 154 -14.31 -18.92 -1.18
C GLN A 154 -13.46 -19.91 -0.38
N LYS A 155 -12.64 -20.69 -1.09
CA LYS A 155 -11.73 -21.65 -0.46
C LYS A 155 -10.49 -20.99 0.14
N GLU A 156 -10.11 -19.83 -0.36
CA GLU A 156 -8.83 -19.20 -0.07
C GLU A 156 -8.96 -18.10 0.98
N THR A 157 -7.98 -18.05 1.88
CA THR A 157 -7.90 -17.04 2.94
C THR A 157 -7.35 -15.74 2.36
N ARG A 158 -7.95 -14.60 2.73
CA ARG A 158 -7.45 -13.25 2.39
C ARG A 158 -6.79 -12.59 3.60
N PHE A 159 -5.80 -11.75 3.33
CA PHE A 159 -5.12 -10.91 4.31
C PHE A 159 -5.33 -9.44 3.97
N ALA A 160 -5.58 -8.62 4.98
CA ALA A 160 -5.70 -7.17 4.87
C ALA A 160 -4.63 -6.48 5.73
N HIS A 161 -4.11 -5.33 5.31
CA HIS A 161 -3.25 -4.53 6.18
C HIS A 161 -4.05 -3.83 7.28
N LEU A 162 -3.42 -3.50 8.39
CA LEU A 162 -4.06 -2.86 9.55
C LEU A 162 -3.76 -1.35 9.68
N PHE A 163 -3.05 -0.79 8.70
CA PHE A 163 -2.68 0.63 8.69
C PHE A 163 -3.83 1.59 8.32
N SER A 164 -4.99 1.11 7.87
CA SER A 164 -6.16 1.95 7.52
C SER A 164 -7.39 1.65 8.38
N GLY A 165 -7.15 1.28 9.63
CA GLY A 165 -8.18 0.80 10.54
C GLY A 165 -8.38 -0.71 10.46
N ALA A 166 -9.24 -1.24 11.34
CA ALA A 166 -9.62 -2.64 11.30
C ALA A 166 -10.40 -2.92 10.00
N PRO A 167 -10.15 -4.06 9.33
CA PRO A 167 -10.93 -4.44 8.16
C PRO A 167 -12.40 -4.53 8.60
N VAL A 168 -13.28 -3.78 7.94
CA VAL A 168 -14.71 -3.98 8.10
C VAL A 168 -15.02 -5.37 7.58
N ASP A 169 -15.41 -6.28 8.47
CA ASP A 169 -15.96 -7.57 8.07
C ASP A 169 -17.11 -7.26 7.11
N GLY A 170 -17.04 -7.79 5.88
CA GLY A 170 -18.09 -7.67 4.88
C GLY A 170 -19.36 -8.44 5.24
N GLY A 171 -19.75 -8.43 6.51
CA GLY A 171 -21.01 -8.94 7.03
C GLY A 171 -22.07 -7.85 6.91
N ASP A 172 -22.78 -7.89 5.80
CA ASP A 172 -24.19 -7.51 5.63
C ASP A 172 -24.74 -6.50 6.66
N SER A 173 -24.64 -5.20 6.33
CA SER A 173 -25.54 -4.20 6.89
C SER A 173 -26.74 -4.04 5.97
N ALA A 174 -27.65 -5.01 5.98
CA ALA A 174 -29.03 -4.79 5.55
C ALA A 174 -29.79 -4.14 6.74
N PRO A 175 -30.40 -2.96 6.59
CA PRO A 175 -31.26 -2.41 7.63
C PRO A 175 -32.58 -3.19 7.65
N ALA A 176 -33.06 -3.45 8.86
CA ALA A 176 -34.41 -3.94 9.16
C ALA A 176 -35.48 -2.88 8.82
#